data_AF-A0A935DYF9-F1
#
_entry.id   AF-A0A935DYF9-F1
#
_cell.length_a   1.000
_cell.length_b   1.000
_cell.length_c   1.000
_cell.angle_alpha   90.00
_cell.angle_beta   90.00
_cell.angle_gamma   90.00
#
_symmetry.space_group_name_H-M   'P 1'
#
loop_
_entity.id
_entity.type
_entity.pdbx_description
1 polymer ?
#
loop_
_entity_poly.entity_id
_entity_poly.type
_entity_poly.pdbx_seq_one_letter_code
_entity_poly.pdbx_strand_id
1 'polypeptide(L)'
;MKVISIFLALINFLAGVLLILSCISSNDTPAWIAWKTGMGGMGVAFGILTFKDSARPVSQRKMILYGLILVTVGVSILAYGIHWSVVSGDPKNTVMVVGGSFFLHGFTSALGMAGD
;
A
#
# COMPACT_ATOMS: atom_id res chain seq x y z
N MET A 1 -15.20 11.21 -6.99
CA MET A 1 -13.87 10.55 -6.89
C MET A 1 -13.04 10.97 -5.67
N LYS A 2 -13.05 12.24 -5.25
CA LYS A 2 -12.27 12.71 -4.08
C LYS A 2 -12.50 11.92 -2.78
N VAL A 3 -13.75 11.61 -2.44
CA VAL A 3 -14.09 10.86 -1.21
C VAL A 3 -13.50 9.45 -1.20
N ILE A 4 -13.58 8.73 -2.32
CA ILE A 4 -13.01 7.37 -2.44
C ILE A 4 -11.48 7.41 -2.34
N SER A 5 -10.84 8.40 -2.97
CA SER A 5 -9.39 8.60 -2.89
C SER A 5 -8.93 8.87 -1.44
N ILE A 6 -9.65 9.73 -0.72
CA ILE A 6 -9.39 10.01 0.70
C ILE A 6 -9.54 8.75 1.56
N PHE A 7 -10.59 7.95 1.31
CA PHE A 7 -10.82 6.72 2.05
C PHE A 7 -9.70 5.69 1.80
N LEU A 8 -9.25 5.55 0.56
CA LEU A 8 -8.14 4.66 0.19
C LEU A 8 -6.78 5.17 0.68
N ALA A 9 -6.60 6.48 0.80
CA ALA A 9 -5.45 7.09 1.44
C ALA A 9 -5.38 6.74 2.93
N LEU A 10 -6.51 6.83 3.63
CA LEU A 10 -6.63 6.43 5.04
C LEU A 10 -6.35 4.93 5.22
N ILE A 11 -6.90 4.08 4.36
CA ILE A 11 -6.65 2.64 4.40
C ILE A 11 -5.17 2.34 4.18
N ASN A 12 -4.50 2.96 3.19
CA ASN A 12 -3.07 2.75 2.96
C ASN A 12 -2.22 3.20 4.14
N PHE A 13 -2.56 4.34 4.74
CA PHE A 13 -1.89 4.82 5.94
C PHE A 13 -2.03 3.82 7.09
N LEU A 14 -3.26 3.40 7.40
CA LEU A 14 -3.55 2.44 8.48
C LEU A 14 -2.90 1.09 8.22
N ALA A 15 -3.03 0.53 7.02
CA ALA A 15 -2.40 -0.73 6.63
C ALA A 15 -0.88 -0.66 6.76
N GLY A 16 -0.27 0.45 6.30
CA GLY A 16 1.17 0.69 6.44
C GLY A 16 1.62 0.74 7.90
N VAL A 17 0.90 1.47 8.76
CA VAL A 17 1.16 1.52 10.20
C VAL A 17 1.03 0.14 10.84
N LEU A 18 -0.03 -0.61 10.51
CA LEU A 18 -0.24 -1.97 11.01
C LEU A 18 0.88 -2.93 10.59
N LEU A 19 1.43 -2.76 9.38
CA LEU A 19 2.56 -3.55 8.91
C LEU A 19 3.83 -3.24 9.69
N ILE A 20 4.10 -1.97 9.99
CA ILE A 20 5.22 -1.57 10.85
C ILE A 20 5.04 -2.18 12.25
N LEU A 21 3.85 -2.05 12.83
CA LEU A 21 3.53 -2.60 14.15
C LEU A 21 3.56 -4.14 14.18
N SER A 22 3.41 -4.82 13.04
CA SER A 22 3.54 -6.28 12.95
C SER A 22 4.99 -6.79 13.12
N CYS A 23 5.96 -5.90 13.35
CA CYS A 23 7.37 -6.27 13.60
C CYS A 23 7.64 -6.69 15.07
N ILE A 24 6.62 -7.02 15.86
CA ILE A 24 6.74 -7.37 17.29
C ILE A 24 7.23 -8.81 17.53
N SER A 25 7.27 -9.67 16.50
CA SER A 25 7.67 -11.07 16.65
C SER A 25 9.17 -11.22 16.91
N SER A 26 9.54 -11.90 18.00
CA SER A 26 10.93 -12.20 18.38
C SER A 26 11.64 -13.15 17.40
N ASN A 27 10.91 -13.81 16.51
CA ASN A 27 11.45 -14.77 15.54
C ASN A 27 11.67 -14.15 14.15
N ASP A 28 11.36 -12.87 13.97
CA ASP A 28 11.53 -12.23 12.68
C ASP A 28 13.00 -11.93 12.41
N THR A 29 13.46 -12.29 11.21
CA THR A 29 14.81 -11.94 10.77
C THR A 29 14.93 -10.42 10.55
N PRO A 30 16.12 -9.81 10.73
CA PRO A 30 16.32 -8.39 10.46
C PRO A 30 15.91 -7.97 9.05
N ALA A 31 16.13 -8.84 8.05
CA ALA A 31 15.73 -8.60 6.67
C ALA A 31 14.21 -8.54 6.51
N TRP A 32 13.47 -9.41 7.20
CA TRP A 32 12.00 -9.42 7.18
C TRP A 32 11.42 -8.18 7.87
N ILE A 33 12.01 -7.77 9.00
CA ILE A 33 11.64 -6.52 9.69
C ILE A 33 11.88 -5.32 8.77
N ALA A 34 13.07 -5.20 8.18
CA ALA A 34 13.40 -4.11 7.28
C ALA A 34 12.45 -4.03 6.07
N TRP A 35 12.07 -5.19 5.51
CA TRP A 35 11.11 -5.26 4.42
C TRP A 35 9.71 -4.76 4.85
N LYS A 36 9.20 -5.24 5.99
CA LYS A 36 7.90 -4.79 6.54
C LYS A 36 7.90 -3.31 6.87
N THR A 37 8.97 -2.79 7.48
CA THR A 37 9.11 -1.37 7.78
C THR A 37 9.18 -0.53 6.51
N GLY A 38 9.93 -0.96 5.48
CA GLY A 38 10.02 -0.26 4.20
C GLY A 38 8.67 -0.18 3.48
N MET A 39 7.98 -1.31 3.35
CA MET A 39 6.65 -1.36 2.73
C MET A 39 5.61 -0.59 3.54
N GLY A 40 5.64 -0.70 4.87
CA GLY A 40 4.74 0.06 5.73
C GLY A 40 4.99 1.56 5.64
N GLY A 41 6.25 1.99 5.57
CA GLY A 41 6.65 3.38 5.35
C GLY A 41 6.15 3.92 4.01
N MET A 42 6.18 3.12 2.94
CA MET A 42 5.57 3.49 1.67
C MET A 42 4.05 3.71 1.81
N GLY A 43 3.35 2.86 2.56
CA GLY A 43 1.90 2.97 2.76
C GLY A 43 1.52 4.26 3.48
N VAL A 44 2.30 4.60 4.51
CA VAL A 44 2.20 5.89 5.21
C VAL A 44 2.48 7.05 4.27
N ALA A 45 3.57 7.01 3.51
CA ALA A 45 3.96 8.08 2.61
C ALA A 45 2.91 8.34 1.51
N PHE A 46 2.43 7.28 0.84
CA PHE A 46 1.38 7.40 -0.18
C PHE A 46 0.05 7.85 0.42
N GLY A 47 -0.31 7.39 1.62
CA GLY A 47 -1.48 7.91 2.34
C GLY A 47 -1.39 9.43 2.53
N ILE A 48 -0.27 9.93 3.07
CA ILE A 48 -0.04 11.37 3.27
C ILE A 48 -0.06 12.14 1.95
N LEU A 49 0.59 11.62 0.91
CA LEU A 49 0.64 12.28 -0.40
C LEU A 49 -0.75 12.40 -1.03
N THR A 50 -1.59 11.37 -0.94
CA THR A 50 -2.96 11.41 -1.47
C THR A 50 -3.86 12.36 -0.66
N PHE A 51 -3.68 12.44 0.66
CA PHE A 51 -4.34 13.48 1.47
C PHE A 51 -3.91 14.89 1.05
N LYS A 52 -2.62 15.10 0.80
CA LYS A 52 -2.09 16.39 0.36
C LYS A 52 -2.57 16.76 -1.04
N ASP A 53 -2.65 15.79 -1.96
CA ASP A 53 -3.20 15.98 -3.31
C ASP A 53 -4.67 16.41 -3.28
N SER A 54 -5.45 15.83 -2.36
CA SER A 54 -6.85 16.23 -2.15
C SER A 54 -7.00 17.70 -1.73
N ALA A 55 -5.99 18.25 -1.04
CA ALA A 55 -5.95 19.66 -0.63
C ALA A 55 -5.29 20.59 -1.66
N ARG A 56 -4.32 20.10 -2.45
CA ARG A 56 -3.63 20.83 -3.52
C ARG A 56 -3.41 19.90 -4.72
N PRO A 57 -4.19 20.06 -5.80
CA PRO A 57 -4.16 19.12 -6.91
C PRO A 57 -2.79 19.04 -7.57
N VAL A 58 -2.28 17.82 -7.70
CA VAL A 58 -1.06 17.46 -8.40
C VAL A 58 -1.37 17.30 -9.89
N SER A 59 -0.39 17.58 -10.76
CA SER A 59 -0.55 17.42 -12.21
C SER A 59 -0.98 15.99 -12.58
N GLN A 60 -1.98 15.88 -13.46
CA GLN A 60 -2.59 14.64 -13.93
C GLN A 60 -1.58 13.52 -14.28
N ARG A 61 -0.50 13.86 -15.02
CA ARG A 61 0.56 12.91 -15.41
C ARG A 61 1.27 12.24 -14.23
N LYS A 62 1.50 12.98 -13.13
CA LYS A 62 2.15 12.45 -11.92
C LYS A 62 1.21 11.53 -11.14
N MET A 63 -0.09 11.81 -11.16
CA MET A 63 -1.10 11.00 -10.49
C MET A 63 -1.23 9.60 -11.13
N ILE A 64 -1.20 9.50 -12.47
CA ILE A 64 -1.14 8.20 -13.17
C ILE A 64 0.10 7.42 -12.75
N LEU A 65 1.26 8.08 -12.74
CA LEU A 65 2.52 7.44 -12.38
C LEU A 65 2.48 6.89 -10.94
N TYR A 66 1.94 7.65 -9.99
CA TYR A 66 1.76 7.19 -8.61
C TYR A 66 0.76 6.04 -8.50
N GLY A 67 -0.35 6.10 -9.26
CA GLY A 67 -1.31 5.02 -9.34
C GLY A 67 -0.67 3.73 -9.85
N LEU A 68 0.11 3.81 -10.93
CA LEU A 68 0.81 2.67 -11.51
C LEU A 68 1.84 2.07 -10.54
N ILE A 69 2.62 2.92 -9.86
CA ILE A 69 3.57 2.48 -8.84
C ILE A 69 2.85 1.74 -7.71
N LEU A 70 1.73 2.29 -7.22
CA LEU A 70 0.93 1.65 -6.18
C LEU A 70 0.37 0.28 -6.62
N VAL A 71 -0.10 0.15 -7.87
CA VAL A 71 -0.53 -1.15 -8.41
C VAL A 71 0.63 -2.14 -8.45
N THR A 72 1.76 -1.76 -9.04
CA THR A 72 2.92 -2.67 -9.18
C THR A 72 3.44 -3.12 -7.82
N VAL A 73 3.55 -2.19 -6.86
CA VAL A 73 4.01 -2.50 -5.50
C VAL A 73 2.96 -3.36 -4.77
N GLY A 74 1.68 -3.03 -4.87
CA GLY A 74 0.60 -3.79 -4.23
C GLY A 74 0.53 -5.23 -4.69
N VAL A 75 0.60 -5.48 -6.01
CA VAL A 75 0.64 -6.84 -6.58
C VAL A 75 1.90 -7.60 -6.13
N SER A 76 3.04 -6.91 -6.09
CA SER A 76 4.30 -7.52 -5.63
C SER A 76 4.23 -7.94 -4.16
N ILE A 77 3.67 -7.08 -3.30
CA ILE A 77 3.44 -7.38 -1.87
C ILE A 77 2.48 -8.57 -1.73
N LEU A 78 1.39 -8.63 -2.50
CA LEU A 78 0.45 -9.75 -2.48
C LEU A 78 1.13 -11.06 -2.89
N ALA A 79 1.82 -11.08 -4.03
CA ALA A 79 2.51 -12.27 -4.52
C ALA A 79 3.54 -12.77 -3.50
N TYR A 80 4.31 -11.86 -2.91
CA TYR A 80 5.31 -12.20 -1.91
C TYR A 80 4.68 -12.68 -0.59
N GLY A 81 3.59 -12.04 -0.15
CA GLY A 81 2.82 -12.45 1.02
C GLY A 81 2.20 -13.84 0.86
N ILE A 82 1.65 -14.16 -0.32
CA ILE A 82 1.13 -15.49 -0.65
C ILE A 82 2.25 -16.52 -0.63
N HIS A 83 3.36 -16.24 -1.32
CA HIS A 83 4.52 -17.14 -1.37
C HIS A 83 5.01 -17.49 0.05
N TRP A 84 5.22 -16.47 0.89
CA TRP A 84 5.65 -16.69 2.27
C TRP A 84 4.61 -17.39 3.14
N SER A 85 3.32 -17.12 2.91
CA SER A 85 2.25 -17.84 3.64
C SER A 85 2.28 -19.34 3.35
N VAL A 86 2.54 -19.72 2.09
CA VAL A 86 2.67 -21.11 1.66
C VAL A 86 3.94 -21.74 2.26
N VAL A 87 5.08 -21.05 2.17
CA VAL A 87 6.37 -21.58 2.66
C VAL A 87 6.39 -21.74 4.18
N SER A 88 5.82 -20.79 4.93
CA SER A 88 5.83 -20.84 6.41
C SER A 88 4.64 -21.59 7.02
N GLY A 89 3.63 -21.95 6.22
CA GLY A 89 2.38 -22.54 6.72
C GLY A 89 1.54 -21.59 7.59
N ASP A 90 1.82 -20.29 7.55
CA ASP A 90 1.19 -19.27 8.40
C ASP A 90 0.75 -18.06 7.56
N PRO A 91 -0.56 -17.77 7.50
CA PRO A 91 -1.09 -16.70 6.66
C PRO A 91 -0.56 -15.33 7.06
N LYS A 92 0.13 -14.67 6.13
CA LYS A 92 0.67 -13.30 6.31
C LYS A 92 -0.40 -12.24 6.07
N ASN A 93 -1.47 -12.28 6.88
CA ASN A 93 -2.66 -11.44 6.73
C ASN A 93 -2.35 -9.94 6.64
N THR A 94 -1.47 -9.42 7.50
CA THR A 94 -1.10 -7.99 7.46
C THR A 94 -0.42 -7.61 6.15
N VAL A 95 0.43 -8.49 5.61
CA VAL A 95 1.07 -8.29 4.31
C VAL A 95 0.02 -8.29 3.19
N MET A 96 -0.92 -9.23 3.24
CA MET A 96 -2.01 -9.33 2.25
C MET A 96 -2.90 -8.09 2.27
N VAL A 97 -3.26 -7.58 3.46
CA VAL A 97 -4.06 -6.36 3.61
C VAL A 97 -3.35 -5.14 3.02
N VAL A 98 -2.05 -4.98 3.29
CA VAL A 98 -1.25 -3.86 2.74
C VAL A 98 -1.13 -3.96 1.22
N GLY A 99 -0.82 -5.14 0.70
CA GLY A 99 -0.72 -5.33 -0.74
C GLY A 99 -2.04 -5.06 -1.46
N GLY A 100 -3.14 -5.55 -0.89
CA GLY A 100 -4.49 -5.30 -1.38
C GLY A 100 -4.86 -3.81 -1.34
N SER A 101 -4.53 -3.09 -0.26
CA SER A 101 -4.85 -1.66 -0.16
C SER A 101 -4.07 -0.83 -1.19
N PHE A 102 -2.78 -1.14 -1.40
CA PHE A 102 -1.96 -0.47 -2.40
C PHE A 102 -2.50 -0.72 -3.81
N PHE A 103 -2.85 -1.96 -4.11
CA PHE A 103 -3.45 -2.33 -5.39
C PHE A 103 -4.75 -1.55 -5.63
N LEU A 104 -5.70 -1.58 -4.69
CA LEU A 104 -6.99 -0.91 -4.83
C LEU A 104 -6.84 0.60 -4.94
N HIS A 105 -5.95 1.21 -4.16
CA HIS A 105 -5.65 2.64 -4.27
C HIS A 105 -5.08 2.96 -5.64
N GLY A 106 -4.02 2.28 -6.07
CA GLY A 106 -3.41 2.55 -7.36
C GLY A 106 -4.36 2.33 -8.54
N PHE A 107 -5.15 1.26 -8.49
CA PHE A 107 -6.09 0.89 -9.54
C PHE A 107 -7.22 1.91 -9.68
N THR A 108 -7.81 2.34 -8.56
CA THR A 108 -8.85 3.38 -8.57
C THR A 108 -8.31 4.75 -8.94
N SER A 109 -7.07 5.08 -8.56
CA SER A 109 -6.40 6.32 -9.03
C SER A 109 -6.20 6.30 -10.54
N ALA A 110 -5.86 5.16 -11.14
CA ALA A 110 -5.70 5.04 -12.58
C ALA A 110 -7.06 5.05 -13.33
N LEU A 111 -8.06 4.33 -12.82
CA LEU A 111 -9.40 4.25 -13.44
C LEU A 111 -10.24 5.52 -13.27
N GLY A 112 -10.13 6.20 -12.13
CA GLY A 112 -10.83 7.47 -11.90
C GLY A 112 -10.43 8.55 -12.91
N MET A 113 -9.30 8.38 -13.60
CA MET A 113 -8.89 9.28 -14.66
C MET A 113 -9.44 8.93 -16.05
N ALA A 114 -10.03 7.74 -16.22
CA ALA A 114 -10.66 7.33 -17.47
C ALA A 114 -12.13 7.81 -17.58
N GLY A 115 -12.67 8.41 -16.51
CA GLY A 115 -14.06 8.87 -16.43
C GLY A 115 -14.27 10.39 -16.50
N ASP A 116 -13.19 11.17 -16.66
CA ASP A 116 -13.22 12.62 -16.91
C ASP A 116 -12.75 12.92 -18.35
#